data_AF-A0A8H3HDZ2-F1
#
_entry.id   AF-A0A8H3HDZ2-F1
#
_cell.length_a   1.000
_cell.length_b   1.000
_cell.length_c   1.000
_cell.angle_alpha   90.00
_cell.angle_beta   90.00
_cell.angle_gamma   90.00
#
_symmetry.space_group_name_H-M   'P 1'
#
loop_
_entity.id
_entity.type
_entity.pdbx_description
1 polymer ?
#
loop_
_entity_poly.entity_id
_entity_poly.type
_entity_poly.pdbx_seq_one_letter_code
_entity_poly.pdbx_strand_id
1 'polypeptide(L)' 'TAKIGSLVDVQESEDPEGLRVFYYLVQDLRILIFSLISLHFKIKPI' A
#
# COMPACT_ATOMS: atom_id res chain seq x y z
N THR A 1 -4.78 -15.64 -5.44
CA THR A 1 -4.33 -14.26 -5.19
C THR A 1 -2.83 -14.27 -5.03
N ALA A 2 -2.08 -14.04 -6.12
CA ALA A 2 -0.64 -13.88 -6.04
C ALA A 2 -0.37 -12.64 -5.17
N LYS A 3 0.23 -12.85 -3.99
CA LYS A 3 0.74 -11.75 -3.18
C LYS A 3 1.89 -11.13 -3.97
N ILE A 4 1.67 -9.96 -4.57
CA ILE A 4 2.77 -9.09 -5.01
C ILE A 4 3.55 -8.75 -3.73
N GLY A 5 4.66 -9.44 -3.53
CA GLY A 5 5.44 -9.44 -2.31
C GLY A 5 6.48 -8.33 -2.29
N SER A 6 6.87 -7.82 -3.45
CA SER A 6 7.86 -6.75 -3.56
C SER A 6 7.75 -5.93 -4.85
N LEU A 7 8.44 -4.78 -4.89
CA LEU A 7 8.64 -3.98 -6.09
C LEU A 7 9.37 -4.76 -7.22
N VAL A 8 10.03 -5.88 -6.91
CA VAL A 8 10.69 -6.75 -7.89
C VAL A 8 9.65 -7.49 -8.73
N ASP A 9 8.54 -7.94 -8.12
CA ASP A 9 7.45 -8.63 -8.83
C ASP A 9 6.67 -7.68 -9.77
N VAL A 10 6.73 -6.38 -9.47
CA VAL A 10 6.15 -5.32 -10.32
C VAL A 10 7.02 -5.08 -11.55
N GLN A 11 8.35 -5.22 -11.42
CA GLN A 11 9.31 -4.93 -12.48
C GLN A 11 9.40 -6.03 -13.54
N GLU A 12 9.06 -7.27 -13.17
CA GLU A 12 8.99 -8.43 -14.09
C GLU A 12 7.59 -8.63 -14.72
N SER A 13 6.65 -7.71 -14.46
CA SER A 13 5.30 -7.78 -15.02
C SER A 13 5.21 -7.21 -16.44
N GLU A 14 4.21 -7.67 -17.21
CA GLU A 14 3.89 -7.12 -18.54
C GLU A 14 3.55 -5.62 -18.52
N ASP A 15 3.10 -5.07 -17.38
CA ASP A 15 2.86 -3.63 -17.19
C ASP A 15 3.46 -3.11 -15.87
N PRO A 16 4.77 -2.82 -15.85
CA PRO A 16 5.48 -2.39 -14.65
C PRO A 16 5.12 -0.95 -14.22
N GLU A 17 4.60 -0.12 -15.13
CA GLU A 17 4.20 1.26 -14.80
C GLU A 17 2.82 1.29 -14.12
N GLY A 18 1.83 0.61 -14.68
CA GLY A 18 0.48 0.55 -14.10
C GLY A 18 0.47 -0.10 -12.72
N LEU A 19 1.22 -1.20 -12.55
CA LEU A 19 1.34 -1.87 -11.26
C LEU A 19 2.11 -1.06 -10.22
N ARG A 20 3.08 -0.23 -10.63
CA ARG A 20 3.77 0.68 -9.71
C ARG A 20 2.83 1.76 -9.20
N VAL A 21 2.01 2.35 -10.06
CA VAL A 21 0.99 3.34 -9.66
C VAL A 21 -0.03 2.70 -8.71
N PHE A 22 -0.49 1.48 -9.03
CA PHE A 22 -1.41 0.74 -8.16
C PHE A 22 -0.79 0.41 -6.80
N TYR A 23 0.49 0.03 -6.77
CA TYR A 23 1.23 -0.25 -5.53
C TYR A 23 1.31 0.98 -4.63
N TYR A 24 1.66 2.15 -5.17
CA TYR A 24 1.69 3.40 -4.41
C TYR A 24 0.30 3.81 -3.92
N LEU A 25 -0.72 3.70 -4.77
CA LEU A 25 -2.11 3.99 -4.38
C LEU A 25 -2.56 3.13 -3.19
N VAL A 26 -2.26 1.82 -3.22
CA VAL A 26 -2.59 0.91 -2.11
C VAL A 26 -1.81 1.28 -0.84
N GLN A 27 -0.53 1.69 -0.96
CA GLN A 27 0.24 2.16 0.19
C GLN A 27 -0.37 3.41 0.83
N ASP A 28 -0.71 4.42 0.02
CA ASP A 28 -1.29 5.67 0.49
C ASP A 28 -2.64 5.42 1.18
N LEU A 29 -3.47 4.54 0.60
CA LEU A 29 -4.74 4.15 1.21
C LEU A 29 -4.54 3.45 2.56
N ARG A 30 -3.54 2.58 2.71
CA ARG A 30 -3.24 1.92 3.99
C ARG A 30 -2.81 2.93 5.05
N ILE A 31 -1.97 3.90 4.69
CA ILE A 31 -1.52 4.96 5.60
C ILE A 31 -2.69 5.86 5.99
N LEU A 32 -3.55 6.24 5.05
CA LEU A 32 -4.75 7.03 5.32
C LEU A 32 -5.69 6.28 6.29
N ILE A 33 -5.95 5.01 6.04
CA ILE A 33 -6.82 4.18 6.90
C ILE A 33 -6.22 4.06 8.31
N PHE A 34 -4.91 3.79 8.43
CA PHE A 34 -4.27 3.73 9.75
C PHE A 34 -4.30 5.08 10.47
N SER A 35 -4.11 6.19 9.76
CA SER A 35 -4.20 7.54 10.32
C SER A 35 -5.62 7.85 10.82
N LEU A 36 -6.64 7.46 10.05
CA LEU A 36 -8.05 7.62 10.43
C LEU A 36 -8.42 6.75 11.64
N ILE A 37 -7.96 5.50 11.69
CA ILE A 37 -8.14 4.62 12.85
C ILE A 37 -7.44 5.22 14.07
N SER A 38 -6.19 5.64 13.95
CA SER A 38 -5.43 6.25 15.06
C SER A 38 -6.11 7.53 15.57
N LEU A 39 -6.60 8.39 14.68
CA LEU A 39 -7.34 9.60 15.02
C LEU A 39 -8.68 9.30 15.69
N HIS A 40 -9.46 8.38 15.12
CA HIS A 40 -10.81 8.05 15.61
C HIS A 40 -10.76 7.34 16.96
N PHE A 41 -9.83 6.41 17.14
CA PHE A 41 -9.72 5.63 18.37
C PHE A 41 -8.75 6.24 19.41
N LYS A 42 -8.15 7.41 19.13
CA LYS A 42 -7.17 8.09 20.00
C LYS A 42 -6.06 7.15 20.52
N ILE A 43 -5.66 6.17 19.72
CA ILE A 43 -4.62 5.22 20.10
C ILE A 43 -3.29 5.94 19.93
N LYS A 44 -2.74 6.44 21.05
CA LYS A 44 -1.34 6.86 21.12
C LYS A 44 -0.48 5.62 20.83
N PRO A 45 0.36 5.62 19.78
CA PRO A 45 1.36 4.56 19.65
C PRO A 45 2.34 4.73 20.82
N ILE A 46 2.54 3.66 21.60
CA ILE A 46 3.67 3.52 22.53
C ILE A 46 4.89 3.15 21.69
#